data_AF-A0A2T7HJ03-F1
#
_entry.id   AF-A0A2T7HJ03-F1
#
_cell.length_a   1.000
_cell.length_b   1.000
_cell.length_c   1.000
_cell.angle_alpha   90.00
_cell.angle_beta   90.00
_cell.angle_gamma   90.00
#
_symmetry.space_group_name_H-M   'P 1'
#
loop_
_entity.id
_entity.type
_entity.pdbx_description
1 polymer ?
#
loop_
_entity_poly.entity_id
_entity_poly.type
_entity_poly.pdbx_seq_one_letter_code
_entity_poly.pdbx_strand_id
1 'polypeptide(L)'
;MHLEVINMARFPFYKSNIKDLGKLIAKAALDEDFRRSFTENPSALLEEIGLPPQSTKLLTFKVVDQGEVPNAVALPYRLSTEKLKTGNETYLRDLSRTFSLN
;
A
#
# COMPACT_ATOMS: atom_id res chain seq x y z
N MET A 1 -3.65 4.42 -14.34
CA MET A 1 -4.13 3.59 -13.23
C MET A 1 -2.90 3.04 -12.51
N HIS A 2 -2.41 3.77 -11.51
CA HIS A 2 -1.25 3.37 -10.71
C HIS A 2 -1.79 2.77 -9.40
N LEU A 3 -1.79 1.43 -9.31
CA LEU A 3 -2.07 0.72 -8.07
C LEU A 3 -0.80 0.74 -7.23
N GLU A 4 -0.77 1.59 -6.21
CA GLU A 4 0.28 1.55 -5.20
C GLU A 4 -0.19 0.71 -4.01
N VAL A 5 0.41 -0.47 -3.84
CA VAL A 5 0.30 -1.22 -2.59
C VAL A 5 1.07 -0.43 -1.55
N ILE A 6 0.38 0.07 -0.52
CA ILE A 6 1.04 0.75 0.60
C ILE A 6 2.05 -0.22 1.19
N ASN A 7 3.33 0.16 1.03
CA ASN A 7 4.53 -0.43 1.62
C ASN A 7 5.24 -1.57 0.85
N MET A 8 5.51 -1.41 -0.46
CA MET A 8 6.54 -2.22 -1.14
C MET A 8 7.89 -2.23 -0.39
N ALA A 9 8.24 -1.14 0.31
CA ALA A 9 9.47 -1.02 1.08
C ALA A 9 9.54 -1.91 2.34
N ARG A 10 8.41 -2.46 2.81
CA ARG A 10 8.35 -3.38 3.96
C ARG A 10 7.57 -4.66 3.70
N PHE A 11 7.15 -4.90 2.46
CA PHE A 11 6.67 -6.21 2.08
C PHE A 11 7.79 -7.21 2.37
N PRO A 12 7.58 -8.25 3.19
CA PRO A 12 8.63 -9.19 3.52
C PRO A 12 9.15 -9.76 2.20
N PHE A 13 10.44 -9.52 1.94
CA PHE A 13 11.04 -9.64 0.61
C PHE A 13 11.25 -11.12 0.26
N TYR A 14 10.17 -11.82 -0.06
CA TYR A 14 10.20 -13.18 -0.58
C TYR A 14 10.39 -13.11 -2.09
N LYS A 15 11.64 -13.21 -2.54
CA LYS A 15 12.01 -13.16 -3.98
C LYS A 15 11.16 -14.08 -4.86
N SER A 16 10.68 -15.20 -4.32
CA SER A 16 9.82 -16.15 -5.03
C SER A 16 8.46 -15.56 -5.43
N ASN A 17 7.90 -14.63 -4.67
CA ASN A 17 6.49 -14.24 -4.78
C ASN A 17 6.30 -12.90 -5.54
N ILE A 18 7.39 -12.20 -5.88
CA ILE A 18 7.34 -10.88 -6.56
C ILE A 18 6.63 -11.00 -7.92
N LYS A 19 6.88 -12.07 -8.66
CA LYS A 19 6.27 -12.30 -9.98
C LYS A 19 4.76 -12.47 -9.85
N ASP A 20 4.29 -13.23 -8.86
CA ASP A 20 2.88 -13.49 -8.68
C ASP A 20 2.14 -12.29 -8.07
N LEU A 21 2.79 -11.53 -7.20
CA LEU A 21 2.30 -10.21 -6.77
C LEU A 21 2.12 -9.26 -7.95
N GLY A 22 3.09 -9.20 -8.87
CA GLY A 22 2.99 -8.38 -10.08
C GLY A 22 1.82 -8.79 -10.97
N LYS A 23 1.57 -10.10 -11.15
CA LYS A 23 0.39 -10.60 -11.88
C LYS A 23 -0.91 -10.22 -11.18
N LEU A 24 -0.94 -10.28 -9.85
CA LEU A 24 -2.12 -9.97 -9.06
C LEU A 24 -2.51 -8.49 -9.17
N ILE A 25 -1.51 -7.59 -9.12
CA ILE A 25 -1.70 -6.16 -9.36
C ILE A 25 -2.16 -5.91 -10.81
N ALA A 26 -1.53 -6.56 -11.78
CA ALA A 26 -1.93 -6.43 -13.19
C ALA A 26 -3.37 -6.91 -13.43
N LYS A 27 -3.80 -7.98 -12.76
CA LYS A 27 -5.19 -8.46 -12.80
C LYS A 27 -6.15 -7.43 -12.21
N ALA A 28 -5.84 -6.86 -11.04
CA ALA A 28 -6.63 -5.80 -10.44
C ALA A 28 -6.70 -4.51 -11.30
N ALA A 29 -5.71 -4.27 -12.15
CA ALA A 29 -5.75 -3.15 -13.09
C ALA A 29 -6.72 -3.38 -14.27
N LEU A 30 -7.00 -4.64 -14.63
CA LEU A 30 -7.79 -4.99 -15.82
C LEU A 30 -9.21 -5.47 -15.48
N ASP A 31 -9.43 -5.96 -14.26
CA ASP A 31 -10.69 -6.56 -13.80
C ASP A 31 -11.19 -5.79 -12.57
N GLU A 32 -12.31 -5.08 -12.74
CA GLU A 32 -12.89 -4.22 -11.72
C GLU A 32 -13.51 -5.01 -10.56
N ASP A 33 -14.15 -6.16 -10.84
CA ASP A 33 -14.73 -7.02 -9.81
C ASP A 33 -13.61 -7.64 -8.96
N PHE A 34 -12.55 -8.09 -9.62
CA PHE A 34 -11.35 -8.56 -8.93
C PHE A 34 -10.73 -7.44 -8.10
N ARG A 35 -10.62 -6.22 -8.64
CA ARG A 35 -10.09 -5.07 -7.91
C ARG A 35 -10.87 -4.77 -6.63
N ARG A 36 -12.20 -4.79 -6.69
CA ARG A 36 -13.05 -4.58 -5.50
C ARG A 36 -12.81 -5.65 -4.45
N SER A 37 -12.82 -6.93 -4.86
CA SER A 37 -12.54 -8.04 -3.94
C SER A 37 -11.13 -7.94 -3.32
N PHE A 38 -10.15 -7.47 -4.09
CA PHE A 38 -8.77 -7.30 -3.63
C PHE A 38 -8.60 -6.14 -2.66
N THR A 39 -9.34 -5.05 -2.85
CA THR A 39 -9.40 -3.93 -1.90
C THR A 39 -10.10 -4.33 -0.59
N GLU A 40 -11.16 -5.13 -0.66
CA GLU A 40 -11.93 -5.56 0.51
C GLU A 40 -11.21 -6.60 1.38
N ASN A 41 -10.56 -7.60 0.76
CA ASN A 41 -9.87 -8.65 1.49
C ASN A 41 -8.49 -8.98 0.89
N PRO A 42 -7.51 -8.06 1.02
CA PRO A 42 -6.19 -8.22 0.43
C PRO A 42 -5.42 -9.40 1.03
N SER A 43 -5.60 -9.70 2.32
CA SER A 43 -4.86 -10.77 2.99
C SER A 43 -5.16 -12.15 2.40
N ALA A 44 -6.43 -12.46 2.10
CA ALA A 44 -6.81 -13.75 1.52
C ALA A 44 -6.14 -13.98 0.16
N LEU A 45 -6.16 -12.97 -0.71
CA LEU A 45 -5.56 -13.05 -2.04
C LEU A 45 -4.02 -13.04 -2.01
N LEU A 46 -3.42 -12.39 -1.01
CA LEU A 46 -1.98 -12.43 -0.79
C LEU A 46 -1.50 -13.80 -0.25
N GLU A 47 -2.31 -14.48 0.56
CA GLU A 47 -2.02 -15.86 0.99
C GLU A 47 -2.04 -16.84 -0.19
N GLU A 48 -2.96 -16.68 -1.15
CA GLU A 48 -3.05 -17.52 -2.35
C GLU A 48 -1.80 -17.45 -3.24
N ILE A 49 -1.09 -16.32 -3.26
CA ILE A 49 0.18 -16.17 -3.99
C ILE A 49 1.41 -16.61 -3.16
N GLY A 50 1.17 -17.30 -2.05
CA GLY A 50 2.22 -17.92 -1.24
C GLY A 50 2.85 -17.00 -0.21
N LEU A 51 2.23 -15.89 0.19
CA LEU A 51 2.69 -15.21 1.40
C LEU A 51 2.40 -16.09 2.61
N PRO A 52 3.38 -16.27 3.52
CA PRO A 52 3.13 -17.00 4.75
C PRO A 52 1.96 -16.38 5.51
N PRO A 53 1.01 -17.20 6.02
CA PRO A 53 -0.12 -16.71 6.83
C PRO A 53 0.33 -15.91 8.07
N GLN A 54 1.56 -16.15 8.52
CA GLN A 54 2.18 -15.41 9.61
C GLN A 54 2.49 -13.97 9.19
N SER A 55 2.91 -13.73 7.94
CA SER A 55 3.19 -12.40 7.41
C SER A 55 1.90 -11.59 7.20
N THR A 56 0.82 -12.22 6.75
CA THR A 56 -0.51 -11.60 6.60
C THR A 56 -1.20 -11.32 7.94
N LYS A 57 -0.85 -12.07 8.99
CA LYS A 57 -1.33 -11.82 10.36
C LYS A 57 -0.56 -10.71 11.08
N LEU A 58 0.72 -10.49 10.75
CA LEU A 58 1.57 -9.49 11.41
C LEU A 58 1.49 -8.11 10.75
N LEU A 59 0.98 -8.03 9.52
CA LEU A 59 0.91 -6.80 8.72
C LEU A 59 -0.52 -6.59 8.22
N THR A 60 -1.06 -5.40 8.46
CA THR A 60 -2.31 -4.98 7.83
C THR A 60 -2.02 -4.52 6.41
N PHE A 61 -2.61 -5.20 5.43
CA PHE A 61 -2.53 -4.80 4.03
C PHE A 61 -3.71 -3.91 3.66
N LYS A 62 -3.43 -2.84 2.94
CA LYS A 62 -4.46 -1.97 2.34
C LYS A 62 -4.07 -1.72 0.88
N VAL A 63 -4.95 -2.09 -0.03
CA VAL A 63 -4.84 -1.75 -1.44
C VAL A 63 -5.54 -0.41 -1.62
N VAL A 64 -4.88 0.52 -2.32
CA VAL A 64 -5.46 1.83 -2.61
C VAL A 64 -5.48 2.02 -4.11
N ASP A 65 -6.67 2.33 -4.64
CA ASP A 65 -6.86 2.70 -6.03
C ASP A 65 -6.82 4.22 -6.17
N GLN A 66 -5.89 4.72 -6.98
CA GLN A 66 -5.81 6.15 -7.28
C GLN A 66 -7.01 6.68 -8.09
N GLY A 67 -7.78 5.80 -8.74
CA GLY A 67 -9.04 6.17 -9.37
C GLY A 67 -10.10 6.62 -8.36
N GLU A 68 -10.08 6.06 -7.14
CA GLU A 68 -11.02 6.38 -6.06
C GLU A 68 -10.45 7.41 -5.09
N VAL A 69 -9.15 7.33 -4.79
CA VAL A 69 -8.44 8.23 -3.88
C VAL A 69 -7.31 8.92 -4.65
N PRO A 70 -7.61 10.00 -5.40
CA PRO A 70 -6.59 10.72 -6.13
C PRO A 70 -5.56 11.29 -5.16
N ASN A 71 -4.27 11.20 -5.53
CA ASN A 71 -3.11 11.63 -4.73
C ASN A 71 -2.87 10.82 -3.44
N ALA A 72 -3.34 9.58 -3.35
CA ALA A 72 -2.94 8.69 -2.27
C ALA A 72 -1.42 8.41 -2.33
N VAL A 73 -0.74 8.59 -1.20
CA VAL A 73 0.70 8.33 -1.06
C VAL A 73 0.95 7.37 0.10
N ALA A 74 1.76 6.35 -0.14
CA ALA A 74 2.22 5.42 0.89
C ALA A 74 3.40 6.00 1.68
N LEU A 75 3.19 6.30 2.97
CA LEU A 75 4.29 6.77 3.83
C LEU A 75 5.07 5.58 4.42
N PRO A 76 6.42 5.61 4.43
CA PRO A 76 7.25 4.53 4.99
C PRO A 76 7.32 4.56 6.53
N TYR A 77 6.57 5.45 7.18
CA TYR A 77 6.50 5.64 8.62
C TYR A 77 5.10 6.11 9.04
N ARG A 78 4.78 5.96 10.33
CA ARG A 78 3.54 6.50 10.90
C ARG A 78 3.65 8.01 11.10
N LEU A 79 2.58 8.73 10.80
CA LEU A 79 2.48 10.15 11.09
C LEU A 79 2.52 10.40 12.60
N SER A 80 3.21 11.46 13.01
CA SER A 80 3.25 11.89 14.40
C SER A 80 2.08 12.84 14.68
N THR A 81 1.05 12.33 15.34
CA THR A 81 -0.14 13.12 15.71
C THR A 81 0.22 14.34 16.56
N GLU A 82 1.21 14.22 17.43
CA GLU A 82 1.68 15.32 18.27
C GLU A 82 2.29 16.46 17.43
N LYS A 83 3.19 16.13 16.49
CA LYS A 83 3.83 17.11 15.61
C LYS A 83 2.84 17.77 14.65
N LEU A 84 1.81 17.03 14.24
CA LEU A 84 0.70 17.57 13.45
C LEU A 84 -0.12 18.57 14.25
N LYS A 85 -0.49 18.23 15.50
CA LYS A 85 -1.28 19.10 16.38
C LYS A 85 -0.54 20.36 16.80
N THR A 86 0.77 20.25 17.01
CA THR A 86 1.62 21.39 17.41
C THR A 86 2.05 22.25 16.22
N GLY A 87 1.67 21.89 14.98
CA GLY A 87 1.99 22.68 13.79
C GLY A 87 3.50 22.78 13.54
N ASN A 88 4.27 21.74 13.85
CA ASN A 88 5.73 21.76 13.73
C ASN A 88 6.15 22.06 12.27
N GLU A 89 6.65 23.26 12.01
CA GLU A 89 6.91 23.75 10.64
C GLU A 89 7.92 22.87 9.88
N THR A 90 8.99 22.44 10.54
CA THR A 90 9.99 21.57 9.92
C THR A 90 9.37 20.24 9.50
N TYR A 91 8.58 19.62 10.39
CA TYR A 91 7.89 18.37 10.12
C TYR A 91 6.87 18.49 8.98
N LEU A 92 6.08 19.58 8.97
CA LEU A 92 5.10 19.83 7.92
C LEU A 92 5.76 20.11 6.57
N ARG A 93 6.91 20.79 6.54
CA ARG A 93 7.69 21.04 5.32
C ARG A 93 8.31 19.77 4.74
N ASP A 94 8.81 18.88 5.58
CA ASP A 94 9.33 17.59 5.12
C ASP A 94 8.20 16.67 4.63
N LEU A 95 7.05 16.72 5.30
CA LEU A 95 5.86 15.99 4.88
C LEU A 95 5.32 16.52 3.55
N SER A 96 5.27 17.85 3.36
CA SER A 96 4.82 18.45 2.11
C SER A 96 5.71 18.06 0.93
N ARG A 97 7.05 18.05 1.11
CA ARG A 97 7.99 17.55 0.09
C ARG A 97 7.69 16.12 -0.33
N THR A 98 7.30 15.26 0.62
CA THR A 98 6.94 13.86 0.34
C THR A 98 5.68 13.76 -0.52
N PHE A 99 4.70 14.64 -0.30
CA PHE A 99 3.48 14.69 -1.10
C PHE A 99 3.64 15.40 -2.46
N SER A 100 4.58 16.35 -2.59
CA SER A 100 4.81 17.09 -3.85
C SER A 100 5.62 16.31 -4.90
N LEU A 101 6.18 15.15 -4.53
CA LEU A 101 7.00 14.30 -5.41
C LEU A 101 6.20 13.19 -6.10
N ASN A 102 4.89 13.08 -5.80
CA ASN A 102 3.94 12.15 -6.42
C ASN A 102 2.82 12.92 -7.11
#